data_AF-A0A7J2HYY8-F1
#
_entry.id   AF-A0A7J2HYY8-F1
#
_cell.length_a   1.000
_cell.length_b   1.000
_cell.length_c   1.000
_cell.angle_alpha   90.00
_cell.angle_beta   90.00
_cell.angle_gamma   90.00
#
_symmetry.space_group_name_H-M   'P 1'
#
loop_
_entity.id
_entity.type
_entity.pdbx_description
1 polymer ?
#
loop_
_entity_poly.entity_id
_entity_poly.type
_entity_poly.pdbx_seq_one_letter_code
_entity_poly.pdbx_strand_id
1 'polypeptide(L)'
;MHKSTIKEFLTVMGTIFLMEMADKTQLSAASFSAKIPRPGLVYLATVIGLALASVLSVIFGRSLALLLPEKCLRYLIATIFIITGILTATGH
;
A
#
# COMPACT_ATOMS: atom_id res chain seq x y z
N MET A 1 25.54 -25.55 -12.87
CA MET A 1 25.18 -24.55 -11.84
C MET A 1 24.00 -23.64 -12.24
N HIS A 2 23.13 -24.00 -13.21
CA HIS A 2 22.11 -23.08 -13.78
C HIS A 2 20.64 -23.36 -13.34
N LYS A 3 20.36 -24.53 -12.73
CA LYS A 3 18.99 -24.88 -12.30
C LYS A 3 18.55 -24.21 -10.99
N SER A 4 19.49 -23.72 -10.17
CA SER A 4 19.18 -23.07 -8.88
C SER A 4 18.60 -21.67 -9.09
N THR A 5 19.16 -20.90 -10.02
CA THR A 5 18.76 -19.51 -10.29
C THR A 5 17.33 -19.39 -10.83
N ILE A 6 16.89 -20.35 -11.66
CA ILE A 6 15.49 -20.38 -12.13
C ILE A 6 14.53 -20.71 -10.98
N LYS A 7 14.89 -21.65 -10.09
CA LYS A 7 14.09 -21.94 -8.89
C LYS A 7 14.01 -20.74 -7.95
N GLU A 8 15.13 -20.07 -7.71
CA GLU A 8 15.20 -18.85 -6.89
C GLU A 8 14.35 -17.73 -7.51
N PHE A 9 14.46 -17.51 -8.82
CA PHE A 9 13.64 -16.54 -9.54
C PHE A 9 12.15 -16.85 -9.45
N LEU A 10 11.73 -18.09 -9.73
CA LEU A 10 10.32 -18.49 -9.61
C LEU A 10 9.81 -18.37 -8.18
N THR A 11 10.65 -18.65 -7.18
CA THR A 11 10.28 -18.54 -5.76
C THR A 11 10.09 -17.08 -5.36
N VAL A 12 11.01 -16.19 -5.76
CA VAL A 12 10.91 -14.75 -5.50
C VAL A 12 9.73 -14.14 -6.25
N MET A 13 9.56 -14.44 -7.54
CA MET A 13 8.40 -14.00 -8.33
C MET A 13 7.10 -14.49 -7.72
N GLY A 14 6.99 -15.78 -7.38
CA GLY A 14 5.79 -16.35 -6.78
C GLY A 14 5.46 -15.73 -5.42
N THR A 15 6.47 -15.49 -4.58
CA THR A 15 6.28 -14.89 -3.25
C THR A 15 5.87 -13.42 -3.35
N ILE A 16 6.53 -12.64 -4.21
CA ILE A 16 6.17 -11.23 -4.43
C ILE A 16 4.79 -11.13 -5.09
N PHE A 17 4.50 -11.97 -6.09
CA PHE A 17 3.22 -11.99 -6.76
C PHE A 17 2.08 -12.35 -5.79
N LEU A 18 2.25 -13.36 -4.93
CA LEU A 18 1.27 -13.66 -3.87
C LEU A 18 1.12 -12.50 -2.89
N MET A 19 2.22 -11.84 -2.51
CA MET A 19 2.20 -10.69 -1.62
C MET A 19 1.47 -9.49 -2.24
N GLU A 20 1.66 -9.23 -3.54
CA GLU A 20 1.00 -8.15 -4.27
C GLU A 20 -0.47 -8.45 -4.61
N MET A 21 -0.80 -9.72 -4.93
CA MET A 21 -2.19 -10.16 -5.14
C MET A 21 -2.99 -10.21 -3.82
N ALA A 22 -2.31 -10.39 -2.69
CA ALA A 22 -2.89 -10.31 -1.36
C ALA A 22 -3.02 -8.87 -0.85
N ASP A 23 -2.72 -7.85 -1.67
CA ASP A 23 -2.93 -6.48 -1.26
C ASP A 23 -4.43 -6.17 -1.14
N LYS A 24 -4.83 -5.68 0.03
CA LYS A 24 -6.24 -5.40 0.39
C LYS A 24 -6.90 -4.46 -0.61
N THR A 25 -6.11 -3.65 -1.31
CA THR A 25 -6.56 -2.75 -2.37
C THR A 25 -7.22 -3.52 -3.52
N GLN A 26 -6.69 -4.67 -3.93
CA GLN A 26 -7.21 -5.44 -5.07
C GLN A 26 -8.51 -6.18 -4.71
N LEU A 27 -8.59 -6.75 -3.50
CA LEU A 27 -9.82 -7.36 -2.98
C LEU A 27 -10.92 -6.33 -2.71
N SER A 28 -10.57 -5.14 -2.21
CA SER A 28 -11.50 -4.03 -2.03
C SER A 28 -12.02 -3.50 -3.37
N ALA A 29 -11.14 -3.34 -4.36
CA ALA A 29 -11.51 -2.94 -5.72
C ALA A 29 -12.42 -3.99 -6.39
N ALA A 30 -12.10 -5.28 -6.27
CA ALA A 30 -12.92 -6.37 -6.80
C ALA A 30 -14.30 -6.44 -6.11
N SER A 31 -14.35 -6.27 -4.78
CA SER A 31 -15.60 -6.27 -4.01
C SER A 31 -16.49 -5.05 -4.33
N PHE A 32 -15.89 -3.88 -4.57
CA PHE A 32 -16.62 -2.69 -5.00
C PHE A 32 -17.11 -2.83 -6.46
N SER A 33 -16.29 -3.45 -7.33
CA SER A 33 -16.64 -3.75 -8.72
C SER A 33 -17.79 -4.75 -8.84
N ALA A 34 -17.86 -5.74 -7.94
CA ALA A 34 -18.92 -6.74 -7.90
C ALA A 34 -20.31 -6.18 -7.49
N LYS A 35 -20.36 -5.04 -6.78
CA LYS A 35 -21.62 -4.42 -6.32
C LYS A 35 -22.21 -3.40 -7.30
N ILE A 36 -21.45 -2.96 -8.29
CA ILE A 36 -21.85 -1.88 -9.19
C ILE A 36 -22.03 -2.44 -10.61
N PRO A 37 -23.17 -2.20 -11.29
CA PRO A 37 -23.45 -2.76 -12.62
C PRO A 37 -22.52 -2.25 -13.75
N ARG A 38 -21.46 -1.50 -13.44
CA ARG A 38 -20.46 -0.97 -14.37
C ARG A 38 -19.03 -1.11 -13.81
N PRO A 39 -18.40 -2.30 -13.95
CA PRO A 39 -17.06 -2.59 -13.40
C PRO A 39 -15.97 -1.65 -13.93
N GLY A 40 -16.07 -1.16 -15.18
CA GLY A 40 -15.12 -0.20 -15.75
C GLY A 40 -15.12 1.17 -15.07
N LEU A 41 -16.28 1.62 -14.56
CA LEU A 41 -16.40 2.91 -13.88
C LEU A 41 -15.82 2.85 -12.46
N VAL A 42 -15.94 1.70 -11.80
CA VAL A 42 -15.28 1.41 -10.52
C VAL A 42 -13.76 1.41 -10.67
N TYR A 43 -13.23 0.76 -11.70
CA TYR A 43 -11.80 0.73 -11.96
C TYR A 43 -11.25 2.14 -12.13
N LEU A 44 -11.85 2.94 -13.02
CA LEU A 44 -11.45 4.33 -13.23
C LEU A 44 -11.57 5.17 -11.96
N ALA A 45 -12.67 5.04 -11.21
CA ALA A 45 -12.85 5.77 -9.96
C ALA A 45 -11.78 5.39 -8.91
N THR A 46 -11.38 4.12 -8.84
CA THR A 46 -10.36 3.65 -7.90
C THR A 46 -8.97 4.15 -8.29
N VAL A 47 -8.63 4.10 -9.58
CA VAL A 47 -7.36 4.64 -10.10
C VAL A 47 -7.26 6.15 -9.84
N ILE A 48 -8.32 6.90 -10.16
CA ILE A 48 -8.36 8.35 -9.93
C ILE A 48 -8.32 8.65 -8.43
N GLY A 49 -9.09 7.92 -7.61
CA GLY A 49 -9.13 8.10 -6.17
C GLY A 49 -7.76 7.88 -5.51
N LEU A 50 -7.07 6.80 -5.88
CA LEU A 50 -5.72 6.51 -5.41
C LEU A 50 -4.72 7.58 -5.87
N ALA A 51 -4.75 7.96 -7.15
CA ALA A 51 -3.85 8.99 -7.68
C ALA A 51 -4.02 10.33 -6.94
N LEU A 52 -5.26 10.76 -6.71
CA LEU A 52 -5.55 11.98 -5.96
C LEU A 52 -5.11 11.87 -4.50
N ALA A 53 -5.39 10.75 -3.83
CA ALA A 53 -4.96 10.52 -2.46
C ALA A 53 -3.43 10.56 -2.32
N SER A 54 -2.70 9.95 -3.27
CA SER A 54 -1.23 9.99 -3.30
C SER A 54 -0.71 11.41 -3.49
N VAL A 55 -1.26 12.18 -4.43
CA VAL A 55 -0.86 13.58 -4.66
C VAL A 55 -1.08 14.43 -3.40
N LEU A 56 -2.25 14.31 -2.77
CA LEU A 56 -2.57 15.03 -1.54
C LEU A 56 -1.63 14.63 -0.39
N SER A 57 -1.36 13.34 -0.24
CA SER A 57 -0.44 12.80 0.78
C SER A 57 0.98 13.35 0.60
N VAL A 58 1.48 13.41 -0.63
CA VAL A 58 2.83 13.95 -0.92
C VAL A 58 2.90 15.45 -0.63
N ILE A 59 1.89 16.23 -1.03
CA ILE A 59 1.85 17.67 -0.75
C ILE A 59 1.85 17.89 0.77
N PHE A 60 0.97 17.19 1.49
CA PHE A 60 0.84 17.32 2.93
C PHE A 60 2.11 16.87 3.68
N GLY A 61 2.67 15.73 3.30
CA GLY A 61 3.91 15.20 3.87
C GLY A 61 5.09 16.14 3.63
N ARG A 62 5.19 16.75 2.44
CA ARG A 62 6.23 17.74 2.14
C ARG A 62 6.06 19.02 2.97
N SER A 63 4.84 19.54 3.11
CA SER A 63 4.57 20.70 3.96
C SER A 63 4.96 20.44 5.41
N LEU A 64 4.57 19.28 5.97
CA LEU A 64 4.96 18.86 7.32
C LEU A 64 6.48 18.74 7.49
N ALA A 65 7.18 18.18 6.49
CA ALA A 65 8.63 18.04 6.50
C ALA A 65 9.37 19.38 6.43
N LEU A 66 8.77 20.42 5.84
CA LEU A 66 9.33 21.77 5.82
C LEU A 66 9.06 22.54 7.14
N LEU A 67 7.97 22.23 7.83
CA LEU A 67 7.57 22.86 9.09
C LEU A 67 8.28 22.26 10.31
N LEU A 68 8.68 20.99 10.24
CA LEU A 68 9.22 20.24 11.38
C LEU A 68 10.71 19.91 11.20
N PRO A 69 11.53 19.99 12.27
CA PRO A 69 12.89 19.47 12.24
C PRO A 69 12.89 17.97 11.97
N GLU A 70 13.85 17.49 11.18
CA GLU A 70 13.98 16.10 10.75
C GLU A 70 13.91 15.10 11.92
N LYS A 71 14.50 15.46 13.06
CA LYS A 71 14.48 14.64 14.30
C LYS A 71 13.06 14.42 14.83
N CYS A 72 12.24 15.47 14.87
CA CYS A 72 10.86 15.38 15.34
C CYS A 72 10.00 14.53 14.39
N LEU A 73 10.17 14.72 13.08
CA LEU A 73 9.46 13.94 12.07
C LEU A 73 9.80 12.45 12.16
N ARG A 74 11.09 12.12 12.38
CA ARG A 74 11.54 10.74 12.54
C ARG A 74 10.93 10.05 13.75
N TYR A 75 10.90 10.72 14.92
CA TYR A 75 10.26 10.17 16.11
C TYR A 75 8.75 10.01 15.90
N LEU A 76 8.08 10.99 15.27
CA LEU A 76 6.65 10.92 14.98
C LEU A 76 6.30 9.69 14.12
N ILE A 77 7.02 9.50 13.01
CA ILE A 77 6.81 8.35 12.12
C ILE A 77 7.08 7.03 12.84
N ALA A 78 8.15 6.95 13.64
CA ALA A 78 8.47 5.75 14.41
C ALA A 78 7.37 5.41 15.45
N THR A 79 6.85 6.41 16.16
CA THR A 79 5.77 6.23 17.12
C THR A 79 4.48 5.77 16.43
N ILE A 80 4.10 6.40 15.31
CA ILE A 80 2.93 5.97 14.53
C ILE A 80 3.08 4.52 14.10
N PHE A 81 4.25 4.14 13.58
CA PHE A 81 4.53 2.77 13.12
C PHE A 81 4.41 1.73 14.23
N ILE A 82 4.93 2.02 15.42
CA ILE A 82 4.79 1.12 16.58
C ILE A 82 3.31 0.99 16.97
N ILE A 83 2.57 2.10 17.01
CA ILE A 83 1.15 2.10 17.37
C ILE A 83 0.33 1.27 16.37
N THR A 84 0.46 1.51 15.07
CA THR A 84 -0.26 0.71 14.06
C THR A 84 0.17 -0.75 14.05
N GLY A 85 1.45 -1.03 14.30
CA GLY A 85 1.95 -2.40 14.45
C GLY A 85 1.29 -3.13 15.62
N ILE A 86 1.18 -2.47 16.79
CA ILE A 86 0.50 -3.03 17.96
C ILE A 86 -0.99 -3.22 17.69
N LEU A 87 -1.67 -2.20 17.16
CA LEU A 87 -3.11 -2.26 16.84
C LEU A 87 -3.43 -3.44 15.90
N THR A 88 -2.64 -3.58 14.83
CA THR A 88 -2.79 -4.68 13.88
C THR A 88 -2.50 -6.04 14.52
N ALA A 89 -1.48 -6.11 15.39
CA ALA A 89 -1.13 -7.33 16.12
C ALA A 89 -2.22 -7.74 17.14
N THR A 90 -2.92 -6.77 17.73
CA THR A 90 -4.06 -7.02 18.64
C THR A 90 -5.36 -7.36 17.91
N GLY A 91 -5.37 -7.41 16.57
CA GLY A 91 -6.51 -7.86 15.77
C GLY A 91 -7.65 -6.83 15.63
N HIS A 92 -7.34 -5.54 15.80
CA HIS A 92 -8.28 -4.43 15.58
C HIS A 92 -8.16 -3.83 14.18
#